data_AF-A0A8J3BAT6-F1
#
_entry.id   AF-A0A8J3BAT6-F1
#
_cell.length_a   1.000
_cell.length_b   1.000
_cell.length_c   1.000
_cell.angle_alpha   90.00
_cell.angle_beta   90.00
_cell.angle_gamma   90.00
#
_symmetry.space_group_name_H-M   'P 1'
#
loop_
_entity.id
_entity.type
_entity.pdbx_description
1 polymer ?
#
loop_
_entity_poly.entity_id
_entity_poly.type
_entity_poly.pdbx_seq_one_letter_code
_entity_poly.pdbx_strand_id
1 'polypeptide(L)'
;MATKYPRIASTYFRERGQQVEIIKLNGSVELAPLIGLADRIVDIVSTGRTLRENGLVELETIAEVTTRLIANLVSYRMKGRAVDDLCARLEAAIGRQGTEVAP
;
A
#
# COMPACT_ATOMS: atom_id res chain seq x y z
N MET A 1 -15.80 8.90 -2.33
CA MET A 1 -14.33 8.69 -2.36
C MET A 1 -14.01 7.46 -3.21
N ALA A 2 -12.96 7.50 -4.04
CA ALA A 2 -12.56 6.38 -4.89
C ALA A 2 -11.22 5.74 -4.47
N THR A 3 -11.12 4.41 -4.55
CA THR A 3 -9.88 3.69 -4.18
C THR A 3 -9.79 2.26 -4.73
N LYS A 4 -8.58 1.75 -4.91
CA LYS A 4 -8.30 0.31 -5.08
C LYS A 4 -8.32 -0.47 -3.75
N TYR A 5 -8.30 0.22 -2.62
CA TYR A 5 -8.11 -0.34 -1.28
C TYR A 5 -9.32 -0.10 -0.35
N PRO A 6 -10.52 -0.58 -0.72
CA PRO A 6 -11.76 -0.23 0.00
C PRO A 6 -11.74 -0.63 1.48
N ARG A 7 -11.08 -1.75 1.82
CA ARG A 7 -10.97 -2.20 3.23
C ARG A 7 -10.09 -1.28 4.07
N ILE A 8 -8.96 -0.83 3.52
CA ILE A 8 -8.03 0.08 4.21
C ILE A 8 -8.72 1.43 4.41
N ALA A 9 -9.27 2.00 3.33
CA ALA A 9 -10.00 3.26 3.39
C ALA A 9 -11.20 3.20 4.36
N SER A 10 -12.04 2.16 4.27
CA SER A 10 -13.20 2.00 5.15
C SER A 10 -12.81 1.95 6.62
N THR A 11 -11.77 1.18 6.96
CA THR A 11 -11.27 1.07 8.34
C THR A 11 -10.81 2.43 8.85
N TYR A 12 -9.96 3.10 8.06
CA TYR A 12 -9.39 4.40 8.38
C TYR A 12 -10.43 5.49 8.68
N PHE A 13 -11.47 5.61 7.84
CA PHE A 13 -12.52 6.61 8.01
C PHE A 13 -13.50 6.25 9.12
N ARG A 14 -13.79 4.95 9.30
CA ARG A 14 -14.67 4.46 10.38
C ARG A 14 -14.06 4.73 11.75
N GLU A 15 -12.75 4.52 11.92
CA GLU A 15 -12.05 4.81 13.18
C GLU A 15 -12.07 6.30 13.55
N ARG A 16 -12.22 7.18 12.55
CA ARG A 16 -12.37 8.63 12.70
C ARG A 16 -13.83 9.09 12.82
N GLY A 17 -14.80 8.18 12.82
CA GLY A 17 -16.23 8.52 12.84
C GLY A 17 -16.73 9.24 11.58
N GLN A 18 -15.99 9.15 10.47
CA GLN A 18 -16.33 9.83 9.22
C GLN A 18 -17.14 8.89 8.32
N GLN A 19 -18.34 9.34 7.93
CA GLN A 19 -19.15 8.62 6.95
C GLN A 19 -18.63 8.94 5.54
N VAL A 20 -18.15 7.91 4.84
CA VAL A 20 -17.64 8.02 3.48
C VAL A 20 -18.29 6.98 2.59
N GLU A 21 -18.76 7.41 1.42
CA GLU A 21 -19.14 6.49 0.35
C GLU A 21 -17.88 6.05 -0.39
N ILE A 22 -17.64 4.74 -0.45
CA ILE A 22 -16.45 4.15 -1.06
C ILE A 22 -16.81 3.54 -2.41
N ILE A 23 -16.21 4.10 -3.46
CA ILE A 23 -16.29 3.60 -4.83
C ILE A 23 -15.02 2.80 -5.10
N LYS A 24 -15.17 1.48 -5.24
CA LYS A 24 -14.05 0.60 -5.57
C LYS A 24 -13.67 0.78 -7.04
N LEU A 25 -12.40 1.08 -7.30
CA LEU A 25 -11.82 1.11 -8.64
C LEU A 25 -10.77 0.02 -8.81
N ASN A 26 -10.58 -0.45 -10.05
CA ASN A 26 -9.55 -1.45 -10.37
C ASN A 26 -8.28 -0.82 -10.98
N GLY A 27 -8.37 0.42 -11.46
CA GLY A 27 -7.30 1.14 -12.18
C GLY A 27 -7.59 2.63 -12.25
N SER A 28 -6.59 3.42 -12.63
CA SER A 28 -6.68 4.88 -12.89
C SER A 28 -7.49 5.64 -11.83
N VAL A 29 -7.06 5.55 -10.58
CA VAL A 29 -7.80 6.14 -9.46
C VAL A 29 -7.79 7.67 -9.56
N GLU A 30 -6.71 8.22 -10.11
CA GLU A 30 -6.46 9.64 -10.35
C GLU A 30 -7.48 10.29 -11.30
N LEU A 31 -8.16 9.48 -12.12
CA LEU A 31 -9.19 9.96 -13.04
C LEU A 31 -10.52 10.25 -12.32
N ALA A 32 -10.77 9.63 -11.16
CA ALA A 32 -12.06 9.73 -10.49
C ALA A 32 -12.43 11.17 -10.07
N PRO A 33 -11.50 12.00 -9.55
CA PRO A 33 -11.77 13.42 -9.33
C PRO A 33 -11.98 14.19 -10.63
N LEU A 34 -11.19 13.89 -11.67
CA LEU A 34 -11.21 14.62 -12.94
C LEU A 34 -12.56 14.51 -13.67
N ILE A 35 -13.24 13.38 -13.54
CA ILE A 35 -14.57 13.15 -14.15
C ILE A 35 -15.74 13.39 -13.17
N GLY A 36 -15.47 13.86 -11.96
CA GLY A 36 -16.49 14.10 -10.94
C GLY A 36 -17.10 12.83 -10.33
N LEU A 37 -16.44 11.67 -10.45
CA LEU A 37 -16.89 10.42 -9.84
C LEU A 37 -16.68 10.42 -8.31
N ALA A 38 -15.63 11.08 -7.82
CA ALA A 38 -15.36 11.19 -6.39
C ALA A 38 -14.55 12.45 -6.07
N ASP A 39 -14.87 13.11 -4.96
CA ASP A 39 -14.16 14.32 -4.53
C ASP A 39 -12.72 14.05 -4.05
N ARG A 40 -12.47 12.81 -3.60
CA ARG A 40 -11.19 12.39 -3.00
C ARG A 40 -10.85 10.97 -3.40
N ILE A 41 -9.56 10.68 -3.41
CA ILE A 41 -9.01 9.36 -3.64
C ILE A 41 -8.18 8.87 -2.45
N VAL A 42 -8.06 7.55 -2.35
CA VAL A 42 -7.05 6.88 -1.53
C VAL A 42 -6.27 5.94 -2.43
N ASP A 43 -4.98 6.19 -2.59
CA ASP A 43 -4.08 5.35 -3.39
C ASP A 43 -2.67 5.30 -2.76
N ILE A 44 -1.85 4.34 -3.20
CA ILE A 44 -0.45 4.25 -2.81
C ILE A 44 0.36 5.19 -3.70
N VAL A 45 1.18 6.03 -3.08
CA VAL A 45 2.06 6.97 -3.76
C VAL A 45 3.49 6.84 -3.27
N SER A 46 4.46 7.24 -4.10
CA SER A 46 5.88 7.21 -3.76
C SER A 46 6.48 8.62 -3.74
N THR A 47 6.86 9.18 -4.89
CA THR A 47 7.44 10.53 -4.97
C THR A 47 6.37 11.64 -5.11
N GLY A 48 5.09 11.27 -5.15
CA GLY A 48 3.98 12.18 -5.43
C GLY A 48 3.92 12.73 -6.86
N ARG A 49 4.83 12.31 -7.77
CA ARG A 49 4.89 12.81 -9.16
C ARG A 49 3.57 12.62 -9.90
N THR A 50 3.03 11.40 -9.88
CA THR A 50 1.78 11.06 -10.58
C THR A 50 0.59 11.88 -10.08
N LEU A 51 0.52 12.18 -8.77
CA LEU A 51 -0.53 13.04 -8.23
C LEU A 51 -0.45 14.45 -8.83
N ARG A 52 0.75 15.05 -8.82
CA ARG A 52 0.97 16.41 -9.33
C ARG A 52 0.66 16.53 -10.83
N GLU A 53 1.03 15.52 -11.61
CA GLU A 53 0.73 15.46 -13.06
C GLU A 53 -0.78 15.43 -13.33
N ASN A 54 -1.58 14.92 -12.38
CA ASN A 54 -3.04 14.89 -12.44
C ASN A 54 -3.71 16.03 -11.64
N GLY A 55 -2.94 17.04 -11.21
CA GLY A 55 -3.47 18.17 -10.44
C GLY A 55 -3.94 17.82 -9.03
N LEU A 56 -3.49 16.69 -8.49
CA LEU A 56 -3.83 16.20 -7.15
C LEU A 56 -2.76 16.60 -6.13
N VAL A 57 -3.19 16.72 -4.87
CA VAL A 57 -2.33 17.03 -3.72
C VAL A 57 -2.56 16.01 -2.61
N GLU A 58 -1.48 15.64 -1.91
CA GLU A 58 -1.56 14.77 -0.74
C GLU A 58 -2.18 15.53 0.44
N LEU A 59 -3.23 14.97 1.04
CA LEU A 59 -3.94 15.59 2.16
C LEU A 59 -3.54 14.98 3.51
N GLU A 60 -3.41 13.66 3.56
CA GLU A 60 -3.13 12.92 4.78
C GLU A 60 -2.48 11.57 4.44
N THR A 61 -1.53 11.14 5.26
CA THR A 61 -0.91 9.81 5.15
C THR A 61 -1.72 8.81 5.97
N ILE A 62 -2.22 7.76 5.30
CA ILE A 62 -2.99 6.69 5.95
C ILE A 62 -2.08 5.67 6.63
N ALA A 63 -1.04 5.21 5.92
CA ALA A 63 -0.10 4.23 6.39
C ALA A 63 1.18 4.26 5.55
N GLU A 64 2.32 4.00 6.21
CA GLU A 64 3.58 3.70 5.54
C GLU A 64 3.59 2.23 5.10
N VAL A 65 4.14 1.97 3.91
CA VAL A 65 4.17 0.62 3.33
C VAL A 65 5.60 0.15 3.09
N THR A 66 5.83 -1.13 3.36
CA THR A 66 7.13 -1.78 3.13
C THR A 66 6.93 -3.04 2.28
N THR A 67 7.95 -3.39 1.49
CA THR A 67 7.98 -4.68 0.81
C THR A 67 8.42 -5.76 1.81
N ARG A 68 7.70 -6.88 1.83
CA ARG A 68 7.98 -8.02 2.71
C ARG A 68 8.11 -9.29 1.88
N LEU A 69 9.10 -10.12 2.19
CA LEU A 69 9.15 -11.50 1.71
C LEU A 69 8.21 -12.34 2.57
N ILE A 70 7.27 -13.04 1.94
CA ILE A 70 6.27 -13.87 2.62
C ILE A 70 6.38 -15.29 2.10
N ALA A 71 6.43 -16.26 3.00
CA ALA A 71 6.41 -17.69 2.68
C ALA A 71 5.13 -18.34 3.20
N ASN A 72 4.56 -19.25 2.40
CA ASN A 72 3.50 -20.13 2.89
C ASN A 72 4.07 -21.07 3.97
N LEU A 73 3.34 -21.24 5.08
CA LEU A 73 3.80 -22.01 6.23
C LEU A 73 4.13 -23.48 5.91
N VAL A 74 3.29 -24.16 5.11
CA VAL A 74 3.49 -25.56 4.74
C VAL A 74 4.68 -25.68 3.79
N SER A 75 4.75 -24.81 2.78
CA SER A 75 5.90 -24.76 1.87
C SER A 75 7.20 -24.48 2.62
N TYR A 76 7.18 -23.60 3.62
CA TYR A 76 8.35 -23.30 4.45
C TYR A 76 8.79 -24.53 5.26
N ARG A 77 7.87 -25.28 5.88
CA ARG A 77 8.22 -26.52 6.58
C ARG A 77 8.85 -27.57 5.66
N MET A 78 8.35 -27.68 4.42
CA MET A 78 8.85 -28.67 3.46
C MET A 78 10.12 -28.24 2.73
N LYS A 79 10.31 -26.93 2.51
CA LYS A 79 11.39 -26.35 1.70
C LYS A 79 12.25 -25.35 2.48
N GLY A 80 12.29 -25.47 3.81
CA GLY A 80 12.89 -24.48 4.72
C GLY A 80 14.28 -24.05 4.27
N ARG A 81 15.17 -25.02 4.01
CA ARG A 81 16.54 -24.73 3.53
C ARG A 81 16.59 -23.84 2.30
N ALA A 82 15.72 -24.07 1.31
CA ALA A 82 15.70 -23.27 0.09
C ALA A 82 15.14 -21.86 0.33
N VAL A 83 14.17 -21.74 1.25
CA VAL A 83 13.62 -20.43 1.65
C VAL A 83 14.67 -19.65 2.46
N ASP A 84 15.34 -20.30 3.41
CA ASP A 84 16.37 -19.69 4.24
C ASP A 84 17.58 -19.23 3.40
N ASP A 85 17.99 -20.03 2.40
CA ASP A 85 19.02 -19.61 1.44
C ASP A 85 18.61 -18.35 0.66
N LEU A 86 17.35 -18.30 0.20
CA LEU A 86 16.82 -17.11 -0.47
C LEU A 86 16.81 -15.89 0.47
N CYS A 87 16.39 -16.06 1.73
CA CYS A 87 16.41 -15.01 2.73
C CYS A 87 17.83 -14.48 2.93
N ALA A 88 18.81 -15.36 3.16
CA ALA A 88 20.20 -14.97 3.39
C ALA A 88 20.79 -14.22 2.18
N ARG A 89 20.47 -14.65 0.95
CA ARG A 89 20.90 -13.98 -0.28
C ARG A 89 20.28 -12.60 -0.45
N LEU A 90 19.00 -12.44 -0.10
CA LEU A 90 18.32 -11.15 -0.15
C LEU A 90 18.88 -10.20 0.92
N GLU A 91 19.10 -10.67 2.14
CA GLU A 91 19.72 -9.89 3.22
C GLU A 91 21.12 -9.40 2.83
N ALA A 92 21.94 -10.29 2.24
CA ALA A 92 23.26 -9.92 1.76
C ALA A 92 23.21 -8.87 0.63
N ALA A 93 22.22 -8.94 -0.27
CA ALA A 93 22.07 -8.03 -1.40
C ALA A 93 21.52 -6.64 -1.02
N ILE A 94 20.62 -6.58 -0.04
CA ILE A 94 19.99 -5.32 0.42
C ILE A 94 20.94 -4.54 1.35
N GLY A 95 21.93 -5.21 1.97
CA GLY A 95 22.82 -4.61 2.95
C GLY A 95 22.11 -4.29 4.26
N ARG A 96 22.85 -3.98 5.34
CA ARG A 96 22.29 -3.59 6.66
C ARG A 96 21.62 -2.21 6.66
N GLN A 97 20.97 -1.80 5.58
CA GLN A 97 20.13 -0.60 5.55
C GLN A 97 18.67 -1.05 5.52
N GLY A 98 18.06 -1.10 6.71
CA GLY A 98 16.61 -1.26 6.84
C GLY A 98 16.19 -2.46 7.67
N THR A 99 16.39 -2.39 8.98
CA THR A 99 15.60 -3.22 9.91
C THR A 99 15.32 -2.41 11.17
N GLU A 100 14.69 -1.26 11.00
CA GLU A 100 13.87 -0.71 12.09
C GLU A 100 12.50 -1.36 11.93
N VAL A 101 12.31 -2.48 12.63
CA VAL A 101 10.98 -3.05 12.81
C VAL A 101 10.29 -2.13 13.80
N ALA A 102 9.41 -1.25 13.31
CA ALA A 102 8.48 -0.54 14.19
C ALA A 102 7.73 -1.59 15.03
N PRO A 103 7.54 -1.34 16.34
CA PRO A 103 7.05 -2.31 17.32
C PRO A 103 5.66 -2.87 17.02
#